data_AF-A0AAD8BR89-F1
#
_entry.id   AF-A0AAD8BR89-F1
#
_cell.length_a   1.000
_cell.length_b   1.000
_cell.length_c   1.000
_cell.angle_alpha   90.00
_cell.angle_beta   90.00
_cell.angle_gamma   90.00
#
_symmetry.space_group_name_H-M   'P 1'
#
loop_
_entity.id
_entity.type
_entity.pdbx_description
1 polymer ?
#
loop_
_entity_poly.entity_id
_entity_poly.type
_entity_poly.pdbx_seq_one_letter_code
_entity_poly.pdbx_strand_id
1 'polypeptide(L)'
;MFSDSHKLTVNRRKETHLVMFSDSHKLTVNRRKETHLVMFSDSHKLTVNRRKETHLVMFSDSHKLTVNRRKETHLVMFSDSHKLTVNRRKETHLVMFSDSHKLTVNRRKETHLVMFSDSHKLTNGRVHREEIIDSFTSKSVKSLLRSLFYPPNQSL
;
A
#
# COMPACT_ATOMS: atom_id res chain seq x y z
N MET A 1 -15.59 7.61 5.98
CA MET A 1 -16.46 6.55 6.53
C MET A 1 -15.75 5.91 7.70
N PHE A 2 -16.43 5.74 8.83
CA PHE A 2 -15.96 4.98 9.99
C PHE A 2 -16.84 3.75 10.15
N SER A 3 -16.27 2.61 10.52
CA SER A 3 -17.00 1.36 10.72
C SER A 3 -16.25 0.49 11.72
N ASP A 4 -17.00 -0.06 12.67
CA ASP A 4 -16.59 -1.17 13.50
C ASP A 4 -17.54 -2.35 13.22
N SER A 5 -17.00 -3.49 12.81
CA SER A 5 -17.81 -4.67 12.50
C SER A 5 -16.97 -5.93 12.47
N HIS A 6 -17.58 -7.09 12.73
CA HIS A 6 -16.88 -8.36 12.54
C HIS A 6 -16.48 -8.60 11.05
N LYS A 7 -17.27 -8.09 10.09
CA LYS A 7 -16.95 -8.18 8.66
C LYS A 7 -17.48 -6.96 7.92
N LEU A 8 -16.59 -6.26 7.24
CA LEU A 8 -16.92 -5.12 6.39
C LEU A 8 -16.59 -5.40 4.92
N THR A 9 -17.52 -5.05 4.03
CA THR A 9 -17.27 -5.07 2.59
C THR A 9 -17.69 -3.75 1.96
N VAL A 10 -16.72 -3.06 1.35
CA VAL A 10 -16.93 -1.77 0.69
C VAL A 10 -16.78 -1.95 -0.82
N ASN A 11 -17.87 -1.73 -1.54
CA ASN A 11 -17.90 -1.79 -3.00
C ASN A 11 -18.24 -0.41 -3.58
N ARG A 12 -17.29 0.21 -4.29
CA ARG A 12 -17.50 1.53 -4.93
C ARG A 12 -17.14 1.49 -6.41
N ARG A 13 -17.99 2.11 -7.24
CA ARG A 13 -17.84 2.12 -8.71
C ARG A 13 -17.02 3.30 -9.22
N LYS A 14 -17.29 4.51 -8.72
CA LYS A 14 -16.58 5.74 -9.05
C LYS A 14 -16.65 6.68 -7.85
N GLU A 15 -15.53 7.23 -7.46
CA GLU A 15 -15.41 8.23 -6.40
C GLU A 15 -14.20 9.10 -6.74
N THR A 16 -14.23 10.38 -6.40
CA THR A 16 -13.07 11.26 -6.67
C THR A 16 -12.09 11.22 -5.51
N HIS A 17 -12.62 11.29 -4.30
CA HIS A 17 -11.86 11.26 -3.06
C HIS A 17 -12.61 10.39 -2.07
N LEU A 18 -11.91 9.50 -1.39
CA LEU A 18 -12.44 8.89 -0.19
C LEU A 18 -11.36 8.78 0.90
N VAL A 19 -11.83 8.99 2.13
CA VAL A 19 -11.10 8.64 3.34
C VAL A 19 -11.91 7.58 4.10
N MET A 20 -11.25 6.47 4.42
CA MET A 20 -11.86 5.35 5.13
C MET A 20 -11.06 4.99 6.37
N PHE A 21 -11.78 4.84 7.47
CA PHE A 21 -11.31 4.29 8.74
C PHE A 21 -12.16 3.07 9.05
N SER A 22 -11.52 1.95 9.39
CA SER A 22 -12.26 0.73 9.73
C SER A 22 -11.50 -0.09 10.76
N ASP A 23 -12.23 -0.56 11.76
CA ASP A 23 -11.84 -1.68 12.58
C ASP A 23 -12.73 -2.86 12.20
N SER A 24 -12.13 -4.01 11.86
CA SER A 24 -12.93 -5.20 11.60
C SER A 24 -12.11 -6.47 11.64
N HIS A 25 -12.71 -7.59 12.03
CA HIS A 25 -12.00 -8.87 11.89
C HIS A 25 -11.70 -9.21 10.41
N LYS A 26 -12.58 -8.83 9.47
CA LYS A 26 -12.35 -9.01 8.02
C LYS A 26 -12.80 -7.77 7.23
N LEU A 27 -11.87 -7.13 6.53
CA LEU A 27 -12.14 -6.04 5.62
C LEU A 27 -11.91 -6.44 4.17
N THR A 28 -12.89 -6.17 3.30
CA THR A 28 -12.73 -6.26 1.85
C THR A 28 -13.12 -4.95 1.17
N VAL A 29 -12.20 -4.37 0.41
CA VAL A 29 -12.42 -3.14 -0.36
C VAL A 29 -12.27 -3.45 -1.85
N ASN A 30 -13.36 -3.29 -2.61
CA ASN A 30 -13.35 -3.44 -4.06
C ASN A 30 -13.71 -2.12 -4.75
N ARG A 31 -12.79 -1.63 -5.59
CA ARG A 31 -12.98 -0.35 -6.31
C ARG A 31 -12.66 -0.45 -7.79
N ARG A 32 -13.51 0.21 -8.60
CA ARG A 32 -13.34 0.22 -10.06
C ARG A 32 -12.56 1.45 -10.56
N LYS A 33 -12.90 2.65 -10.12
CA LYS A 33 -12.21 3.90 -10.50
C LYS A 33 -12.22 4.87 -9.34
N GLU A 34 -11.05 5.37 -8.98
CA GLU A 34 -10.88 6.41 -7.98
C GLU A 34 -9.70 7.32 -8.36
N THR A 35 -9.72 8.58 -7.94
CA THR A 35 -8.56 9.47 -8.13
C THR A 35 -7.68 9.48 -6.90
N HIS A 36 -8.25 9.62 -5.70
CA HIS A 36 -7.51 9.64 -4.44
C HIS A 36 -8.22 8.78 -3.40
N LEU A 37 -7.48 7.86 -2.79
CA LEU A 37 -7.91 7.24 -1.54
C LEU A 37 -6.88 7.43 -0.45
N VAL A 38 -7.38 7.63 0.77
CA VAL A 38 -6.65 7.37 2.01
C VAL A 38 -7.39 6.31 2.82
N MET A 39 -6.69 5.26 3.24
CA MET A 39 -7.28 4.19 4.05
C MET A 39 -6.45 3.95 5.31
N PHE A 40 -7.15 3.90 6.44
CA PHE A 40 -6.65 3.45 7.73
C PHE A 40 -7.48 2.25 8.14
N SER A 41 -6.84 1.12 8.44
CA SER A 41 -7.55 -0.07 8.85
C SER A 41 -6.78 -0.89 9.86
N ASP A 42 -7.48 -1.33 10.89
CA ASP A 42 -7.06 -2.45 11.72
C ASP A 42 -7.95 -3.65 11.36
N SER A 43 -7.33 -4.80 11.08
CA SER A 43 -8.10 -6.02 10.83
C SER A 43 -7.29 -7.30 10.94
N HIS A 44 -7.92 -8.42 11.30
CA HIS A 44 -7.23 -9.70 11.16
C HIS A 44 -6.96 -10.03 9.67
N LYS A 45 -7.87 -9.67 8.76
CA LYS A 45 -7.67 -9.89 7.31
C LYS A 45 -8.12 -8.68 6.52
N LEU A 46 -7.20 -8.12 5.74
CA LEU A 46 -7.46 -7.05 4.79
C LEU A 46 -7.26 -7.52 3.35
N THR A 47 -8.27 -7.34 2.51
CA THR A 47 -8.16 -7.52 1.06
C THR A 47 -8.56 -6.25 0.33
N VAL A 48 -7.66 -5.73 -0.51
CA VAL A 48 -7.88 -4.54 -1.33
C VAL A 48 -7.74 -4.90 -2.81
N ASN A 49 -8.83 -4.78 -3.57
CA ASN A 49 -8.86 -5.05 -5.00
C ASN A 49 -9.22 -3.80 -5.79
N ARG A 50 -8.34 -3.36 -6.70
CA ARG A 50 -8.53 -2.13 -7.48
C ARG A 50 -8.22 -2.29 -8.95
N ARG A 51 -9.05 -1.64 -9.77
CA ARG A 51 -8.88 -1.64 -11.23
C ARG A 51 -8.11 -0.42 -11.76
N LYS A 52 -8.46 0.80 -11.31
CA LYS A 52 -7.80 2.04 -11.73
C LYS A 52 -7.81 3.04 -10.58
N GLU A 53 -6.64 3.55 -10.24
CA GLU A 53 -6.46 4.60 -9.26
C GLU A 53 -5.33 5.54 -9.70
N THR A 54 -5.38 6.82 -9.29
CA THR A 54 -4.25 7.72 -9.52
C THR A 54 -3.33 7.73 -8.30
N HIS A 55 -3.89 7.95 -7.10
CA HIS A 55 -3.15 8.01 -5.86
C HIS A 55 -3.82 7.17 -4.77
N LEU A 56 -3.05 6.31 -4.11
CA LEU A 56 -3.44 5.73 -2.83
C LEU A 56 -2.39 5.99 -1.76
N VAL A 57 -2.90 6.29 -0.57
CA VAL A 57 -2.18 6.12 0.69
C VAL A 57 -2.90 5.10 1.56
N MET A 58 -2.17 4.07 2.00
CA MET A 58 -2.70 3.02 2.87
C MET A 58 -1.86 2.86 4.13
N PHE A 59 -2.55 2.88 5.27
CA PHE A 59 -2.02 2.51 6.57
C PHE A 59 -2.84 1.33 7.08
N SER A 60 -2.19 0.21 7.37
CA SER A 60 -2.90 -0.97 7.82
C SER A 60 -2.11 -1.78 8.82
N ASP A 61 -2.76 -2.17 9.90
CA ASP A 61 -2.32 -3.29 10.74
C ASP A 61 -3.19 -4.50 10.40
N SER A 62 -2.57 -5.63 10.11
CA SER A 62 -3.32 -6.87 9.94
C SER A 62 -2.52 -8.15 10.07
N HIS A 63 -3.14 -9.24 10.54
CA HIS A 63 -2.47 -10.54 10.42
C HIS A 63 -2.22 -10.92 8.94
N LYS A 64 -3.16 -10.61 8.03
CA LYS A 64 -3.00 -10.89 6.59
C LYS A 64 -3.45 -9.71 5.74
N LEU A 65 -2.53 -9.20 4.93
CA LEU A 65 -2.79 -8.16 3.94
C LEU A 65 -2.62 -8.69 2.52
N THR A 66 -3.64 -8.51 1.69
CA THR A 66 -3.57 -8.76 0.25
C THR A 66 -3.99 -7.52 -0.55
N VAL A 67 -3.10 -7.06 -1.41
CA VAL A 67 -3.32 -5.90 -2.29
C VAL A 67 -3.20 -6.33 -3.74
N ASN A 68 -4.30 -6.26 -4.48
CA ASN A 68 -4.34 -6.60 -5.91
C ASN A 68 -4.72 -5.37 -6.75
N ARG A 69 -3.84 -5.01 -7.69
CA ARG A 69 -4.03 -3.80 -8.51
C ARG A 69 -3.76 -4.03 -9.99
N ARG A 70 -4.59 -3.41 -10.83
CA ARG A 70 -4.40 -3.47 -12.29
C ARG A 70 -3.66 -2.26 -12.87
N LYS A 71 -4.00 -1.04 -12.44
CA LYS A 71 -3.38 0.21 -12.91
C LYS A 71 -3.40 1.23 -11.79
N GLU A 72 -2.23 1.78 -11.48
CA GLU A 72 -2.05 2.86 -10.52
C GLU A 72 -0.97 3.82 -11.00
N THR A 73 -1.01 5.08 -10.57
CA THR A 73 0.07 6.03 -10.85
C THR A 73 1.02 6.14 -9.67
N HIS A 74 0.48 6.33 -8.46
CA HIS A 74 1.26 6.45 -7.23
C HIS A 74 0.63 5.62 -6.11
N LEU A 75 1.43 4.77 -5.48
CA LEU A 75 1.07 4.16 -4.21
C LEU A 75 2.08 4.48 -3.13
N VAL A 76 1.55 4.85 -1.96
CA VAL A 76 2.26 4.79 -0.70
C VAL A 76 1.57 3.80 0.23
N MET A 77 2.33 2.85 0.76
CA MET A 77 1.81 1.81 1.65
C MET A 77 2.67 1.69 2.91
N PHE A 78 2.01 1.77 4.06
CA PHE A 78 2.54 1.46 5.38
C PHE A 78 1.75 0.29 5.94
N SER A 79 2.42 -0.82 6.20
CA SER A 79 1.73 -1.99 6.73
C SER A 79 2.56 -2.74 7.74
N ASP A 80 1.94 -3.08 8.86
CA ASP A 80 2.39 -4.17 9.71
C ASP A 80 1.53 -5.39 9.41
N SER A 81 2.16 -6.53 9.11
CA SER A 81 1.41 -7.76 8.97
C SER A 81 2.22 -9.03 9.11
N HIS A 82 1.64 -10.10 9.67
CA HIS A 82 2.31 -11.40 9.59
C HIS A 82 2.50 -11.87 8.13
N LYS A 83 1.55 -11.60 7.23
CA LYS A 83 1.68 -11.94 5.81
C LYS A 83 1.21 -10.81 4.92
N LEU A 84 2.11 -10.36 4.05
CA LEU A 84 1.86 -9.36 3.04
C LEU A 84 1.98 -9.95 1.63
N THR A 85 0.92 -9.80 0.83
CA THR A 85 0.93 -10.12 -0.60
C THR A 85 0.52 -8.93 -1.44
N VAL A 86 1.37 -8.57 -2.39
CA VAL A 86 1.19 -7.44 -3.28
C VAL A 86 1.28 -7.91 -4.72
N ASN A 87 0.16 -7.86 -5.45
CA ASN A 87 0.10 -8.23 -6.87
C ASN A 87 -0.29 -7.04 -7.74
N ARG A 88 0.56 -6.71 -8.72
CA ARG A 88 0.37 -5.52 -9.55
C ARG A 88 0.66 -5.79 -11.02
N ARG A 89 -0.07 -5.08 -11.89
CA ARG A 89 0.10 -5.20 -13.35
C ARG A 89 0.77 -4.00 -14.00
N LYS A 90 0.44 -2.78 -13.60
CA LYS A 90 1.00 -1.54 -14.15
C LYS A 90 1.00 -0.46 -13.07
N GLU A 91 2.17 0.12 -12.82
CA GLU A 91 2.34 1.23 -11.90
C GLU A 91 3.50 2.12 -12.31
N THR A 92 3.48 3.39 -11.93
CA THR A 92 4.59 4.31 -12.19
C THR A 92 5.47 4.52 -10.95
N HIS A 93 4.88 4.73 -9.78
CA HIS A 93 5.63 4.97 -8.55
C HIS A 93 5.05 4.17 -7.39
N LEU A 94 5.90 3.36 -6.77
CA LEU A 94 5.59 2.66 -5.54
C LEU A 94 6.59 3.06 -4.45
N VAL A 95 6.05 3.44 -3.29
CA VAL A 95 6.77 3.49 -2.02
C VAL A 95 6.10 2.56 -1.01
N MET A 96 6.84 1.57 -0.51
CA MET A 96 6.33 0.58 0.43
C MET A 96 7.20 0.53 1.68
N PHE A 97 6.57 0.68 2.83
CA PHE A 97 7.15 0.43 4.15
C PHE A 97 6.36 -0.71 4.78
N SER A 98 6.99 -1.85 5.02
CA SER A 98 6.30 -3.00 5.58
C SER A 98 7.14 -3.74 6.62
N ASP A 99 6.55 -4.03 7.77
CA ASP A 99 7.04 -5.10 8.63
C ASP A 99 6.19 -6.34 8.35
N SER A 100 6.83 -7.46 8.03
CA SER A 100 6.10 -8.71 7.91
C SER A 100 6.92 -9.97 8.06
N HIS A 101 6.35 -11.01 8.67
CA HIS A 101 7.02 -12.32 8.67
C HIS A 101 7.20 -12.86 7.24
N LYS A 102 6.22 -12.67 6.35
CA LYS A 102 6.29 -13.11 4.94
C LYS A 102 5.83 -12.01 3.98
N LEU A 103 6.70 -11.64 3.06
CA LEU A 103 6.44 -10.68 2.00
C LEU A 103 6.47 -11.37 0.63
N THR A 104 5.37 -11.25 -0.12
CA THR A 104 5.28 -11.68 -1.53
C THR A 104 4.90 -10.53 -2.42
N VAL A 105 5.69 -10.34 -3.47
CA VAL A 105 5.56 -9.21 -4.38
C VAL A 105 5.62 -9.73 -5.81
N ASN A 106 4.53 -9.55 -6.56
CA ASN A 106 4.43 -9.95 -7.97
C ASN A 106 4.04 -8.77 -8.83
N ARG A 107 4.88 -8.47 -9.83
CA ARG A 107 4.76 -7.25 -10.64
C ARG A 107 4.99 -7.55 -12.11
N ARG A 108 4.48 -6.66 -12.98
CA ARG A 108 4.62 -6.82 -14.45
C ARG A 108 5.22 -5.61 -15.15
N LYS A 109 4.87 -4.38 -14.77
CA LYS A 109 5.38 -3.14 -15.36
C LYS A 109 5.41 -2.04 -14.31
N GLU A 110 6.60 -1.59 -13.95
CA GLU A 110 6.87 -0.51 -13.01
C GLU A 110 7.97 0.41 -13.56
N THR A 111 7.93 1.69 -13.20
CA THR A 111 9.00 2.64 -13.55
C THR A 111 9.88 3.01 -12.36
N HIS A 112 9.28 3.16 -11.17
CA HIS A 112 10.00 3.49 -9.94
C HIS A 112 9.46 2.68 -8.76
N LEU A 113 10.38 2.04 -8.04
CA LEU A 113 10.10 1.29 -6.83
C LEU A 113 11.04 1.74 -5.73
N VAL A 114 10.47 2.04 -4.58
CA VAL A 114 11.18 2.11 -3.30
C VAL A 114 10.49 1.15 -2.32
N MET A 115 11.25 0.21 -1.76
CA MET A 115 10.75 -0.76 -0.79
C MET A 115 11.64 -0.76 0.43
N PHE A 116 11.02 -0.61 1.59
CA PHE A 116 11.62 -0.83 2.88
C PHE A 116 10.81 -1.93 3.54
N SER A 117 11.42 -3.10 3.70
CA SER A 117 10.78 -4.22 4.36
C SER A 117 11.68 -4.82 5.42
N ASP A 118 11.12 -5.07 6.59
CA ASP A 118 11.63 -6.08 7.50
C ASP A 118 10.83 -7.35 7.24
N SER A 119 11.51 -8.42 6.82
CA SER A 119 10.85 -9.70 6.66
C SER A 119 11.77 -10.89 6.80
N HIS A 120 11.28 -11.94 7.48
CA HIS A 120 11.99 -13.21 7.55
C HIS A 120 11.95 -13.99 6.23
N LYS A 121 10.99 -13.69 5.34
CA LYS A 121 10.92 -14.32 4.02
C LYS A 121 10.40 -13.36 2.97
N LEU A 122 11.23 -13.09 1.97
CA LEU A 122 10.88 -12.35 0.77
C LEU A 122 10.69 -13.29 -0.43
N THR A 123 9.69 -13.02 -1.25
CA THR A 123 9.52 -13.63 -2.58
C THR A 123 9.16 -12.54 -3.57
N ASN A 124 10.00 -12.35 -4.59
CA ASN A 124 9.85 -11.28 -5.58
C ASN A 124 9.86 -11.85 -7.02
N GLY A 125 8.83 -11.56 -7.80
CA GLY A 125 8.74 -11.92 -9.23
C GLY A 125 9.05 -10.73 -10.17
N ARG A 126 10.01 -10.89 -11.09
CA ARG A 126 10.60 -9.87 -12.01
C ARG A 126 9.70 -9.49 -13.23
N VAL A 127 9.89 -8.40 -14.03
CA VAL A 127 11.10 -7.88 -14.73
C VAL A 127 10.99 -6.37 -15.16
N HIS A 128 12.15 -5.66 -15.12
CA HIS A 128 12.62 -4.45 -15.85
C HIS A 128 12.79 -3.13 -15.06
N ARG A 129 14.08 -2.72 -14.96
CA ARG A 129 14.70 -1.56 -14.27
C ARG A 129 14.49 -1.52 -12.74
N GLU A 130 15.58 -1.72 -12.01
CA GLU A 130 15.61 -1.88 -10.55
C GLU A 130 16.57 -0.85 -9.94
N GLU A 131 16.09 -0.05 -8.99
CA GLU A 131 16.87 0.39 -7.83
C GLU A 131 16.14 -0.20 -6.62
N ILE A 132 16.49 -1.43 -6.24
CA ILE A 132 16.00 -2.04 -5.01
C ILE A 132 17.00 -1.61 -3.93
N ILE A 133 16.58 -0.72 -3.03
CA ILE A 133 17.40 -0.37 -1.87
C ILE A 133 16.97 -1.24 -0.71
N ASP A 134 17.66 -2.38 -0.56
CA ASP A 134 17.46 -3.27 0.58
C ASP A 134 18.09 -2.66 1.83
N SER A 135 17.26 -2.47 2.85
CA SER A 135 17.58 -2.06 4.23
C SER A 135 18.02 -0.60 4.43
N PHE A 136 17.33 0.08 5.35
CA PHE A 136 17.79 1.33 5.94
C PHE A 136 17.65 1.26 7.46
N THR A 137 18.61 1.86 8.16
CA THR A 137 18.51 2.10 9.60
C THR A 137 17.38 3.10 9.88
N SER A 138 16.78 3.05 11.08
CA SER A 138 15.58 3.84 11.44
C SER A 138 15.75 5.37 11.28
N LYS A 139 16.99 5.88 11.32
CA LYS A 139 17.32 7.30 11.08
C LYS A 139 17.08 7.71 9.63
N SER A 140 17.42 6.85 8.66
CA SER A 140 17.25 7.14 7.24
C SER A 140 15.78 7.09 6.82
N VAL A 141 14.98 6.21 7.43
CA VAL A 141 13.52 6.17 7.23
C VAL A 141 12.86 7.47 7.70
N LYS A 142 13.22 7.99 8.89
CA LYS A 142 12.68 9.26 9.38
C LYS A 142 13.03 10.46 8.51
N SER A 143 14.26 10.51 7.99
CA SER A 143 14.71 11.58 7.07
C SER A 143 13.95 11.53 5.73
N LEU A 144 13.74 10.34 5.20
CA LEU A 144 13.08 10.11 3.91
C LEU A 144 11.55 10.29 3.99
N LEU A 145 10.93 9.93 5.11
CA LEU A 145 9.53 10.29 5.39
C LEU A 145 9.38 11.81 5.54
N ARG A 146 10.33 12.51 6.18
CA ARG A 146 10.31 13.97 6.21
C ARG A 146 10.41 14.55 4.80
N SER A 147 11.28 14.07 3.93
CA SER A 147 11.37 14.63 2.56
C SER A 147 10.13 14.34 1.69
N LEU A 148 9.48 13.20 1.88
CA LEU A 148 8.26 12.83 1.12
C LEU A 148 7.00 13.55 1.61
N PHE A 149 6.87 13.80 2.91
CA PHE A 149 5.66 14.41 3.51
C PHE A 149 5.84 15.88 3.90
N TYR A 150 7.08 16.36 4.02
CA TYR A 150 7.46 17.73 4.40
C TYR A 150 8.68 18.18 3.57
N PRO A 151 8.53 18.37 2.25
CA PRO A 151 9.62 18.83 1.40
C PRO A 151 10.13 20.20 1.92
N PRO A 152 11.45 20.39 2.03
CA PRO A 152 11.98 21.68 2.43
C PRO A 152 11.64 22.71 1.35
N ASN A 153 10.91 23.75 1.76
CA ASN A 153 10.51 24.93 0.99
C ASN A 153 9.33 24.75 0.02
N GLN A 154 8.11 24.98 0.54
CA GLN A 154 7.21 25.90 -0.15
C GLN A 154 7.48 27.29 0.42
N SER A 155 8.44 28.01 -0.19
CA SER A 155 8.58 29.45 0.02
C SER A 155 7.35 30.13 -0.60
N LEU A 156 6.53 30.77 0.23
CA LEU A 156 5.63 31.84 -0.19
C LEU A 156 6.45 33.06 -0.61
#